data_AF-A0A7K2IRS5-F1
#
_entry.id   AF-A0A7K2IRS5-F1
#
_cell.length_a   1.000
_cell.length_b   1.000
_cell.length_c   1.000
_cell.angle_alpha   90.00
_cell.angle_beta   90.00
_cell.angle_gamma   90.00
#
_symmetry.space_group_name_H-M   'P 1'
#
loop_
_entity.id
_entity.type
_entity.pdbx_description
1 polymer ?
#
loop_
_entity_poly.entity_id
_entity_poly.type
_entity_poly.pdbx_seq_one_letter_code
_entity_poly.pdbx_strand_id
1 'polypeptide(L)'
;MMALLRSRKTMYVLVGLVVIGLVVSGAIGLFQSFNSAPVATPGAQGQQPPPQAQGEQPEPPPEVGALGSPPSGLTYVDQDEAHCAQGQCFRLILIAGEEGEELDVDANEAVETVYEHLLGNGWRQELPENAESSEDIALADSVLTDGETLVADSSAPAAGAVPVLMLGNAGMPAY
;
A
#
# COMPACT_ATOMS: atom_id res chain seq x y z
N MET A 1 36.22 11.51 -20.79
CA MET A 1 35.16 11.54 -19.75
C MET A 1 33.83 12.12 -20.28
N MET A 2 33.35 11.74 -21.47
CA MET A 2 31.99 12.12 -21.93
C MET A 2 31.36 11.02 -22.80
N ALA A 3 31.54 9.76 -22.40
CA ALA A 3 31.00 8.60 -23.14
C ALA A 3 29.77 7.97 -22.48
N LEU A 4 29.41 8.36 -21.26
CA LEU A 4 28.34 7.73 -20.47
C LEU A 4 26.93 8.28 -20.77
N LEU A 5 26.81 9.39 -21.51
CA LEU A 5 25.54 10.03 -21.84
C LEU A 5 24.91 9.56 -23.16
N ARG A 6 25.53 8.61 -23.87
CA ARG A 6 25.02 8.13 -25.17
C ARG A 6 24.27 6.81 -25.09
N SER A 7 24.31 6.13 -23.95
CA SER A 7 23.56 4.89 -23.74
C SER A 7 22.18 5.23 -23.19
N ARG A 8 21.14 4.93 -23.98
CA ARG A 8 19.74 5.10 -23.54
C ARG A 8 19.46 4.32 -22.25
N LYS A 9 20.13 3.19 -22.03
CA LYS A 9 20.00 2.35 -20.83
C LYS A 9 20.44 3.06 -19.55
N THR A 10 21.54 3.82 -19.55
CA THR A 10 22.00 4.51 -18.33
C THR A 10 21.14 5.72 -17.99
N MET A 11 20.55 6.36 -19.01
CA MET A 11 19.54 7.42 -18.83
C MET A 11 18.26 6.87 -18.20
N TYR A 12 17.76 5.71 -18.68
CA TYR A 12 16.56 5.08 -18.09
C TYR A 12 16.78 4.64 -16.64
N VAL A 13 17.98 4.17 -16.29
CA VAL A 13 18.29 3.79 -14.90
C VAL A 13 18.32 5.01 -13.97
N LEU A 14 18.93 6.12 -14.41
CA LEU A 14 18.96 7.36 -13.61
C LEU A 14 17.58 8.01 -13.47
N VAL A 15 16.79 8.04 -14.55
CA VAL A 15 15.40 8.52 -14.50
C VAL A 15 14.54 7.62 -13.63
N GLY A 16 14.69 6.29 -13.75
CA GLY A 16 14.01 5.32 -12.89
C GLY A 16 14.31 5.54 -11.40
N LEU A 17 15.59 5.71 -11.04
CA LEU A 17 15.98 5.98 -9.64
C LEU A 17 15.44 7.31 -9.10
N VAL A 18 15.42 8.37 -9.92
CA VAL A 18 14.90 9.68 -9.51
C VAL A 18 13.38 9.67 -9.36
N VAL A 19 12.66 8.94 -10.23
CA VAL A 19 11.20 8.82 -10.17
C VAL A 19 10.77 7.92 -9.01
N ILE A 20 11.45 6.79 -8.78
CA ILE A 20 11.20 5.91 -7.62
C ILE A 20 11.35 6.69 -6.30
N GLY A 21 12.37 7.56 -6.18
CA GLY A 21 12.53 8.41 -4.99
C GLY A 21 11.46 9.49 -4.79
N LEU A 22 10.72 9.87 -5.84
CA LEU A 22 9.68 10.91 -5.81
C LEU A 22 8.26 10.34 -5.61
N VAL A 23 7.99 9.13 -6.10
CA VAL A 23 6.65 8.52 -6.07
C VAL A 23 6.28 7.94 -4.69
N VAL A 24 7.29 7.63 -3.86
CA VAL A 24 7.09 7.23 -2.45
C VAL A 24 6.27 8.27 -1.66
N SER A 25 6.27 9.55 -2.06
CA SER A 25 5.52 10.60 -1.35
C SER A 25 4.00 10.56 -1.54
N GLY A 26 3.48 9.90 -2.59
CA GLY A 26 2.04 9.91 -2.91
C GLY A 26 1.23 8.89 -2.10
N ALA A 27 1.65 7.63 -2.12
CA ALA A 27 0.96 6.54 -1.41
C ALA A 27 1.09 6.64 0.12
N ILE A 28 2.19 7.19 0.63
CA ILE A 28 2.36 7.44 2.07
C ILE A 28 1.28 8.39 2.59
N GLY A 29 0.82 9.38 1.81
CA GLY A 29 -0.16 10.36 2.26
C GLY A 29 -1.54 9.76 2.57
N LEU A 30 -2.02 8.85 1.72
CA LEU A 30 -3.30 8.16 1.92
C LEU A 30 -3.21 7.10 3.02
N PHE A 31 -2.13 6.33 3.07
CA PHE A 31 -1.92 5.36 4.15
C PHE A 31 -1.76 6.06 5.50
N GLN A 32 -1.12 7.23 5.53
CA GLN A 32 -1.00 8.07 6.72
C GLN A 32 -2.34 8.68 7.13
N SER A 33 -3.24 9.06 6.22
CA SER A 33 -4.57 9.56 6.60
C SER A 33 -5.46 8.47 7.22
N PHE A 34 -5.38 7.23 6.74
CA PHE A 34 -6.14 6.12 7.33
C PHE A 34 -5.52 5.55 8.60
N ASN A 35 -4.24 5.80 8.83
CA ASN A 35 -3.50 5.31 10.00
C ASN A 35 -3.10 6.43 10.98
N SER A 36 -3.61 7.65 10.81
CA SER A 36 -3.41 8.73 11.79
C SER A 36 -4.56 8.72 12.80
N ALA A 37 -4.21 8.45 14.06
CA ALA A 37 -5.12 8.64 15.19
C ALA A 37 -5.70 10.08 15.18
N PRO A 38 -6.96 10.28 15.60
CA PRO A 38 -7.61 11.58 15.49
C PRO A 38 -6.86 12.64 16.29
N VAL A 39 -6.40 13.68 15.59
CA VAL A 39 -5.89 14.91 16.22
C VAL A 39 -7.06 15.68 16.83
N ALA A 40 -7.28 15.50 18.13
CA ALA A 40 -8.18 16.35 18.89
C ALA A 40 -7.77 17.83 18.73
N THR A 41 -8.66 18.63 18.13
CA THR A 41 -8.60 20.10 18.15
C THR A 41 -9.92 20.64 18.70
N PRO A 42 -10.03 21.90 19.17
CA PRO A 42 -9.02 22.92 19.38
C PRO A 42 -9.12 23.60 20.78
N GLY A 43 -8.01 23.92 21.45
CA GLY A 43 -8.10 24.69 22.68
C GLY A 43 -6.78 25.09 23.33
N ALA A 44 -6.63 26.40 23.53
CA ALA A 44 -5.83 27.05 24.58
C ALA A 44 -4.29 26.87 24.59
N GLN A 45 -3.65 28.02 24.37
CA GLN A 45 -2.37 28.47 24.90
C GLN A 45 -1.74 27.58 26.00
N GLY A 46 -0.57 27.03 25.66
CA GLY A 46 0.52 26.79 26.59
C GLY A 46 0.43 25.55 27.46
N GLN A 47 0.75 24.37 26.93
CA GLN A 47 1.25 23.26 27.73
C GLN A 47 2.23 22.42 26.91
N GLN A 48 3.25 21.92 27.59
CA GLN A 48 4.41 21.19 27.08
C GLN A 48 4.05 20.08 26.08
N PRO A 49 4.92 19.76 25.11
CA PRO A 49 4.74 18.57 24.28
C PRO A 49 4.58 17.35 25.21
N PRO A 50 3.56 16.49 25.00
CA PRO A 50 3.46 15.25 25.75
C PRO A 50 4.76 14.46 25.56
N PRO A 51 5.26 13.77 26.60
CA PRO A 51 6.42 12.91 26.46
C PRO A 51 6.13 11.94 25.32
N GLN A 52 6.99 11.97 24.30
CA GLN A 52 7.07 10.93 23.29
C GLN A 52 7.04 9.60 24.04
N ALA A 53 6.04 8.77 23.76
CA ALA A 53 6.03 7.39 24.21
C ALA A 53 7.33 6.76 23.69
N GLN A 54 8.30 6.66 24.58
CA GLN A 54 9.49 5.87 24.38
C GLN A 54 9.03 4.41 24.44
N GLY A 55 9.09 3.68 23.33
CA GLY A 55 9.38 2.25 23.43
C GLY A 55 8.61 1.24 22.58
N GLU A 56 7.48 1.55 21.96
CA GLU A 56 6.84 0.53 21.10
C GLU A 56 7.49 0.54 19.72
N GLN A 57 8.24 -0.54 19.40
CA GLN A 57 8.51 -0.83 18.00
C GLN A 57 7.16 -0.97 17.28
N PRO A 58 6.96 -0.34 16.12
CA PRO A 58 5.72 -0.50 15.38
C PRO A 58 5.49 -1.99 15.12
N GLU A 59 4.27 -2.44 15.38
CA GLU A 59 3.90 -3.85 15.26
C GLU A 59 4.20 -4.33 13.83
N PRO A 60 4.83 -5.51 13.65
CA PRO A 60 5.13 -6.00 12.32
C PRO A 60 3.84 -6.09 11.49
N PRO A 61 3.92 -5.80 10.18
CA PRO A 61 2.77 -5.88 9.30
C PRO A 61 2.34 -7.33 9.14
N PRO A 62 1.04 -7.57 8.87
CA PRO A 62 0.50 -8.91 8.70
C PRO A 62 1.25 -9.68 7.61
N GLU A 63 1.39 -10.98 7.78
CA GLU A 63 1.93 -11.85 6.72
C GLU A 63 0.92 -11.96 5.58
N VAL A 64 1.40 -12.36 4.40
CA VAL A 64 0.56 -12.54 3.19
C VAL A 64 -0.66 -13.46 3.43
N GLY A 65 -0.57 -14.40 4.38
CA GLY A 65 -1.68 -15.27 4.76
C GLY A 65 -2.90 -14.54 5.33
N ALA A 66 -2.76 -13.29 5.79
CA ALA A 66 -3.87 -12.45 6.22
C ALA A 66 -4.85 -12.12 5.08
N LEU A 67 -4.38 -12.12 3.82
CA LEU A 67 -5.25 -11.94 2.64
C LEU A 67 -6.12 -13.17 2.35
N GLY A 68 -5.91 -14.29 3.06
CA GLY A 68 -6.61 -15.54 2.81
C GLY A 68 -6.12 -16.24 1.54
N SER A 69 -7.02 -16.98 0.89
CA SER A 69 -6.70 -17.66 -0.37
C SER A 69 -6.75 -16.67 -1.54
N PRO A 70 -5.85 -16.78 -2.53
CA PRO A 70 -5.93 -15.95 -3.72
C PRO A 70 -7.15 -16.34 -4.59
N PRO A 71 -7.67 -15.42 -5.41
CA PRO A 71 -8.64 -15.76 -6.45
C PRO A 71 -8.03 -16.74 -7.46
N SER A 72 -8.89 -17.50 -8.15
CA SER A 72 -8.47 -18.52 -9.12
C SER A 72 -7.59 -17.94 -10.22
N GLY A 73 -6.51 -18.65 -10.57
CA GLY A 73 -5.56 -18.20 -11.61
C GLY A 73 -4.51 -17.20 -11.10
N LEU A 74 -4.62 -16.75 -9.85
CA LEU A 74 -3.67 -15.84 -9.21
C LEU A 74 -3.01 -16.48 -7.99
N THR A 75 -1.85 -15.98 -7.62
CA THR A 75 -1.14 -16.32 -6.40
C THR A 75 -0.54 -15.08 -5.75
N TYR A 76 -0.36 -15.13 -4.43
CA TYR A 76 0.30 -14.08 -3.67
C TYR A 76 1.75 -14.49 -3.38
N VAL A 77 2.68 -13.59 -3.68
CA VAL A 77 4.11 -13.77 -3.40
C VAL A 77 4.57 -12.64 -2.50
N ASP A 78 4.97 -12.97 -1.27
CA ASP A 78 5.60 -12.00 -0.36
C ASP A 78 7.00 -11.67 -0.89
N GLN A 79 7.24 -10.41 -1.26
CA GLN A 79 8.44 -10.01 -1.99
C GLN A 79 9.64 -9.74 -1.07
N ASP A 80 9.44 -9.45 0.22
CA ASP A 80 10.51 -8.97 1.11
C ASP A 80 10.14 -9.04 2.61
N GLU A 81 11.10 -8.69 3.48
CA GLU A 81 10.85 -8.40 4.90
C GLU A 81 10.09 -7.07 5.09
N ALA A 82 9.41 -6.93 6.22
CA ALA A 82 8.62 -5.76 6.57
C ALA A 82 9.37 -4.42 6.39
N HIS A 83 8.77 -3.49 5.66
CA HIS A 83 9.25 -2.14 5.45
C HIS A 83 8.67 -1.21 6.51
N CYS A 84 9.49 -0.82 7.48
CA CYS A 84 9.10 0.09 8.55
C CYS A 84 9.71 1.48 8.36
N ALA A 85 8.88 2.50 8.20
CA ALA A 85 9.29 3.89 8.09
C ALA A 85 8.32 4.81 8.85
N GLN A 86 8.85 5.79 9.58
CA GLN A 86 8.06 6.86 10.22
C GLN A 86 6.91 6.37 11.13
N GLY A 87 7.09 5.21 11.79
CA GLY A 87 6.08 4.64 12.70
C GLY A 87 5.02 3.79 12.00
N GLN A 88 5.17 3.53 10.69
CA GLN A 88 4.31 2.64 9.93
C GLN A 88 5.13 1.48 9.40
N CYS A 89 4.55 0.29 9.38
CA CYS A 89 5.16 -0.88 8.76
C CYS A 89 4.21 -1.49 7.74
N PHE A 90 4.75 -1.92 6.61
CA PHE A 90 4.01 -2.61 5.55
C PHE A 90 4.87 -3.68 4.87
N ARG A 91 4.23 -4.60 4.15
CA ARG A 91 4.85 -5.56 3.23
C ARG A 91 4.36 -5.32 1.82
N LEU A 92 5.15 -5.75 0.85
CA LEU A 92 4.78 -5.73 -0.56
C LEU A 92 4.47 -7.14 -1.03
N ILE A 93 3.24 -7.33 -1.50
CA ILE A 93 2.74 -8.61 -1.99
C ILE A 93 2.60 -8.51 -3.50
N LEU A 94 3.39 -9.29 -4.22
CA LEU A 94 3.25 -9.46 -5.65
C LEU A 94 2.05 -10.34 -5.96
N ILE A 95 1.22 -9.91 -6.92
CA ILE A 95 0.21 -10.76 -7.55
C ILE A 95 0.87 -11.40 -8.78
N ALA A 96 0.86 -12.73 -8.85
CA ALA A 96 1.41 -13.49 -9.98
C ALA A 96 0.39 -14.49 -10.51
N GLY A 97 0.64 -15.03 -11.70
CA GLY A 97 -0.12 -16.16 -12.22
C GLY A 97 0.08 -17.42 -11.38
N GLU A 98 -0.94 -18.28 -11.35
CA GLU A 98 -0.90 -19.57 -10.66
C GLU A 98 0.25 -20.45 -11.20
N GLU A 99 0.84 -21.30 -10.34
CA GLU A 99 1.86 -22.31 -10.74
C GLU A 99 3.07 -21.79 -11.55
N GLY A 100 3.41 -20.50 -11.44
CA GLY A 100 4.53 -19.88 -12.17
C GLY A 100 4.19 -19.56 -13.62
N GLU A 101 2.90 -19.56 -13.98
CA GLU A 101 2.40 -19.03 -15.23
C GLU A 101 2.64 -17.52 -15.32
N GLU A 102 2.80 -17.04 -16.55
CA GLU A 102 2.88 -15.61 -16.81
C GLU A 102 1.49 -15.02 -16.58
N LEU A 103 1.43 -13.89 -15.87
CA LEU A 103 0.17 -13.20 -15.63
C LEU A 103 -0.41 -12.73 -16.97
N ASP A 104 -1.65 -13.13 -17.25
CA ASP A 104 -2.34 -12.90 -18.53
C ASP A 104 -3.16 -11.60 -18.57
N VAL A 105 -3.26 -10.92 -17.43
CA VAL A 105 -3.95 -9.64 -17.25
C VAL A 105 -2.98 -8.52 -16.90
N ASP A 106 -3.41 -7.27 -17.10
CA ASP A 106 -2.63 -6.13 -16.65
C ASP A 106 -2.72 -5.93 -15.13
N ALA A 107 -1.86 -5.07 -14.60
CA ALA A 107 -1.78 -4.86 -13.16
C ALA A 107 -3.09 -4.36 -12.54
N ASN A 108 -3.82 -3.48 -13.23
CA ASN A 108 -5.06 -2.92 -12.70
C ASN A 108 -6.15 -3.98 -12.65
N GLU A 109 -6.30 -4.76 -13.72
CA GLU A 109 -7.25 -5.87 -13.77
C GLU A 109 -6.93 -6.97 -12.74
N ALA A 110 -5.64 -7.28 -12.54
CA ALA A 110 -5.21 -8.22 -11.50
C ALA A 110 -5.57 -7.74 -10.08
N VAL A 111 -5.29 -6.47 -9.78
CA VAL A 111 -5.59 -5.86 -8.48
C VAL A 111 -7.10 -5.80 -8.25
N GLU A 112 -7.87 -5.38 -9.26
CA GLU A 112 -9.34 -5.31 -9.20
C GLU A 112 -9.94 -6.70 -8.93
N THR A 113 -9.45 -7.74 -9.61
CA THR A 113 -9.85 -9.14 -9.38
C THR A 113 -9.60 -9.58 -7.94
N VAL A 114 -8.43 -9.24 -7.37
CA VAL A 114 -8.14 -9.52 -5.96
C VAL A 114 -9.07 -8.74 -5.03
N TYR A 115 -9.35 -7.47 -5.32
CA TYR A 115 -10.18 -6.63 -4.46
C TYR A 115 -11.63 -7.12 -4.45
N GLU A 116 -12.19 -7.46 -5.61
CA GLU A 116 -13.51 -8.09 -5.70
C GLU A 116 -13.58 -9.38 -4.88
N HIS A 117 -12.52 -10.20 -4.95
CA HIS A 117 -12.43 -11.42 -4.16
C HIS A 117 -12.42 -11.13 -2.66
N LEU A 118 -11.62 -10.17 -2.20
CA LEU A 118 -11.54 -9.78 -0.79
C LEU A 118 -12.89 -9.23 -0.28
N LEU A 119 -13.55 -8.37 -1.06
CA LEU A 119 -14.89 -7.85 -0.74
C LEU A 119 -15.92 -8.99 -0.62
N GLY A 120 -15.86 -9.97 -1.54
CA GLY A 120 -16.69 -11.18 -1.48
C GLY A 120 -16.44 -12.04 -0.23
N ASN A 121 -15.27 -11.90 0.40
CA ASN A 121 -14.86 -12.61 1.61
C ASN A 121 -14.92 -11.76 2.88
N GLY A 122 -15.68 -10.66 2.87
CA GLY A 122 -16.00 -9.88 4.07
C GLY A 122 -15.06 -8.72 4.36
N TRP A 123 -14.11 -8.42 3.46
CA TRP A 123 -13.40 -7.15 3.49
C TRP A 123 -14.34 -6.01 3.11
N ARG A 124 -13.97 -4.80 3.51
CA ARG A 124 -14.71 -3.57 3.25
C ARG A 124 -13.80 -2.54 2.65
N GLN A 125 -14.35 -1.68 1.79
CA GLN A 125 -13.66 -0.51 1.30
C GLN A 125 -13.66 0.56 2.39
N GLU A 126 -12.48 1.08 2.71
CA GLU A 126 -12.33 2.24 3.57
C GLU A 126 -12.66 3.51 2.76
N LEU A 127 -13.49 4.35 3.36
CA LEU A 127 -13.98 5.58 2.76
C LEU A 127 -13.15 6.75 3.30
N PRO A 128 -12.47 7.52 2.44
CA PRO A 128 -11.84 8.75 2.88
C PRO A 128 -12.91 9.73 3.35
N GLU A 129 -12.57 10.61 4.30
CA GLU A 129 -13.54 11.52 4.95
C GLU A 129 -14.33 12.41 3.98
N ASN A 130 -13.80 12.66 2.79
CA ASN A 130 -14.39 13.48 1.76
C ASN A 130 -15.19 12.72 0.70
N ALA A 131 -15.29 11.39 0.78
CA ALA A 131 -16.11 10.58 -0.12
C ALA A 131 -17.46 10.27 0.52
N GLU A 132 -18.53 10.48 -0.24
CA GLU A 132 -19.90 10.24 0.24
C GLU A 132 -20.26 8.75 0.11
N SER A 133 -19.69 8.05 -0.87
CA SER A 133 -19.98 6.65 -1.14
C SER A 133 -18.79 5.91 -1.77
N SER A 134 -18.76 4.58 -1.65
CA SER A 134 -17.68 3.74 -2.19
C SER A 134 -17.70 3.67 -3.72
N GLU A 135 -18.86 3.91 -4.33
CA GLU A 135 -19.04 3.99 -5.78
C GLU A 135 -18.38 5.23 -6.42
N ASP A 136 -18.00 6.23 -5.60
CA ASP A 136 -17.30 7.42 -6.07
C ASP A 136 -15.79 7.19 -6.30
N ILE A 137 -15.26 6.03 -5.88
CA ILE A 137 -13.83 5.71 -5.91
C ILE A 137 -13.64 4.40 -6.68
N ALA A 138 -12.77 4.42 -7.69
CA ALA A 138 -12.40 3.20 -8.42
C ALA A 138 -11.79 2.17 -7.45
N LEU A 139 -12.09 0.89 -7.66
CA LEU A 139 -11.72 -0.14 -6.70
C LEU A 139 -10.19 -0.23 -6.52
N ALA A 140 -9.43 -0.15 -7.60
CA ALA A 140 -7.96 -0.14 -7.56
C ALA A 140 -7.36 1.12 -6.88
N ASP A 141 -8.09 2.23 -6.81
CA ASP A 141 -7.66 3.46 -6.11
C ASP A 141 -8.06 3.45 -4.62
N SER A 142 -8.68 2.37 -4.14
CA SER A 142 -9.22 2.27 -2.79
C SER A 142 -8.28 1.56 -1.81
N VAL A 143 -8.61 1.65 -0.53
CA VAL A 143 -7.98 0.84 0.53
C VAL A 143 -9.05 -0.12 1.04
N LEU A 144 -8.72 -1.41 1.14
CA LEU A 144 -9.62 -2.39 1.76
C LEU A 144 -9.14 -2.75 3.17
N THR A 145 -10.09 -3.12 4.04
CA THR A 145 -9.83 -3.62 5.38
C THR A 145 -10.75 -4.75 5.78
N ASP A 146 -10.25 -5.67 6.62
CA ASP A 146 -11.05 -6.62 7.40
C ASP A 146 -11.28 -6.14 8.85
N GLY A 147 -10.77 -4.96 9.20
CA GLY A 147 -10.81 -4.37 10.54
C GLY A 147 -9.49 -4.47 11.31
N GLU A 148 -8.58 -5.38 10.94
CA GLU A 148 -7.26 -5.54 11.55
C GLU A 148 -6.12 -5.28 10.56
N THR A 149 -6.37 -5.55 9.29
CA THR A 149 -5.44 -5.42 8.18
C THR A 149 -5.93 -4.37 7.19
N LEU A 150 -4.98 -3.63 6.59
CA LEU A 150 -5.21 -2.74 5.46
C LEU A 150 -4.46 -3.25 4.24
N VAL A 151 -5.10 -3.17 3.08
CA VAL A 151 -4.49 -3.43 1.79
C VAL A 151 -4.76 -2.28 0.82
N ALA A 152 -3.73 -1.86 0.09
CA ALA A 152 -3.78 -0.79 -0.90
C ALA A 152 -3.00 -1.20 -2.16
N ASP A 153 -3.39 -0.70 -3.34
CA ASP A 153 -2.60 -0.87 -4.55
C ASP A 153 -1.31 -0.05 -4.46
N SER A 154 -0.18 -0.67 -4.78
CA SER A 154 1.13 -0.03 -4.86
C SER A 154 1.79 -0.28 -6.22
N SER A 155 1.02 -0.75 -7.20
CA SER A 155 1.46 -0.96 -8.58
C SER A 155 1.91 0.35 -9.22
N ALA A 156 2.89 0.27 -10.10
CA ALA A 156 3.32 1.45 -10.85
C ALA A 156 2.25 1.86 -11.88
N PRO A 157 1.97 3.16 -12.09
CA PRO A 157 1.02 3.60 -13.11
C PRO A 157 1.67 3.58 -14.50
N ALA A 158 1.95 2.38 -15.02
CA ALA A 158 2.58 2.18 -16.32
C ALA A 158 2.02 0.94 -17.04
N ALA A 159 1.97 0.99 -18.37
CA ALA A 159 1.60 -0.18 -19.17
C ALA A 159 2.63 -1.30 -18.97
N GLY A 160 2.16 -2.50 -18.63
CA GLY A 160 3.02 -3.64 -18.28
C GLY A 160 3.68 -3.52 -16.89
N ALA A 161 3.11 -2.70 -16.00
CA ALA A 161 3.50 -2.72 -14.60
C ALA A 161 3.24 -4.09 -13.97
N VAL A 162 4.00 -4.38 -12.93
CA VAL A 162 3.81 -5.57 -12.13
C VAL A 162 2.79 -5.23 -11.03
N PRO A 163 1.73 -6.03 -10.85
CA PRO A 163 0.74 -5.77 -9.81
C PRO A 163 1.31 -6.06 -8.42
N VAL A 164 1.25 -5.07 -7.55
CA VAL A 164 1.80 -5.16 -6.18
C VAL A 164 0.83 -4.53 -5.20
N LEU A 165 0.48 -5.29 -4.16
CA LEU A 165 -0.30 -4.81 -3.03
C LEU A 165 0.62 -4.40 -1.88
N MET A 166 0.24 -3.34 -1.18
CA MET A 166 0.81 -2.96 0.10
C MET A 166 -0.08 -3.50 1.22
N LEU A 167 0.49 -4.27 2.14
CA LEU A 167 -0.22 -4.87 3.28
C LEU A 167 0.31 -4.28 4.59
N GLY A 168 -0.58 -3.79 5.46
CA GLY A 168 -0.19 -3.26 6.76
C GLY A 168 -1.28 -3.43 7.82
N ASN A 169 -0.96 -3.09 9.07
CA ASN A 169 -1.95 -3.12 10.14
C ASN A 169 -2.92 -1.94 9.99
N ALA A 170 -4.21 -2.19 10.22
CA ALA A 170 -5.18 -1.12 10.43
C ALA A 170 -4.80 -0.34 11.70
N GLY A 171 -4.89 0.99 11.64
CA GLY A 171 -4.61 1.83 12.79
C GLY A 171 -5.57 1.48 13.93
N MET A 172 -5.08 0.74 14.94
CA MET A 172 -5.82 0.51 16.17
C MET A 172 -6.24 1.87 16.76
N PRO A 173 -7.49 2.01 17.25
CA PRO A 173 -7.80 3.12 18.13
C PRO A 173 -6.84 3.04 19.32
N ALA A 174 -6.12 4.13 19.59
CA ALA A 174 -5.32 4.22 20.81
C ALA A 174 -6.26 4.01 22.02
N TYR A 175 -6.11 2.87 22.71
CA TYR A 175 -6.79 2.59 23.97
C TYR A 175 -6.16 3.35 25.13
#